data_AF-A0AAU9CSD4-F1
#
_entry.id   AF-A0AAU9CSD4-F1
#
_cell.length_a   1.000
_cell.length_b   1.000
_cell.length_c   1.000
_cell.angle_alpha   90.00
_cell.angle_beta   90.00
_cell.angle_gamma   90.00
#
_symmetry.space_group_name_H-M   'P 1'
#
loop_
_entity.id
_entity.type
_entity.pdbx_description
1 polymer ?
#
loop_
_entity_poly.entity_id
_entity_poly.type
_entity_poly.pdbx_seq_one_letter_code
_entity_poly.pdbx_strand_id
1 'polypeptide(L)' 'MLRAFRYAGKKNSNNKHFQLWRQDNHPIELFTPKVVRQKIKYIHENPVKAGIVSSPEHYLYSSAIDYYTEQCGMLDVIVI' A
#
# COMPACT_ATOMS: atom_id res chain seq x y z
N MET A 1 18.41 14.85 3.10
CA MET A 1 17.51 13.74 3.50
C MET A 1 17.78 13.24 4.92
N LEU A 2 18.96 12.69 5.25
CA LEU A 2 19.25 12.13 6.60
C LEU A 2 19.05 13.11 7.78
N ARG A 3 19.31 14.42 7.60
CA ARG A 3 19.04 15.44 8.63
C ARG A 3 17.55 15.52 9.00
N ALA A 4 16.65 15.40 8.03
CA ALA A 4 15.21 15.46 8.25
C ALA A 4 14.72 14.23 9.06
N PHE A 5 15.20 13.04 8.69
CA PHE A 5 14.88 11.81 9.44
C PHE A 5 15.42 11.84 10.87
N ARG A 6 16.60 12.44 11.07
CA ARG A 6 17.18 12.63 12.41
C ARG A 6 16.34 13.58 13.25
N TYR A 7 15.90 14.68 12.65
CA TYR A 7 15.03 15.66 13.31
C TYR A 7 13.69 15.04 13.71
N ALA A 8 13.07 14.25 12.82
CA ALA A 8 11.84 13.52 13.13
C ALA A 8 12.06 12.50 14.27
N GLY A 9 13.19 11.75 14.23
CA GLY A 9 13.54 10.78 15.27
C GLY A 9 13.72 11.38 16.66
N LYS A 10 14.29 12.60 16.77
CA LYS A 10 14.45 13.28 18.07
C LYS A 10 13.14 13.55 18.81
N LYS A 11 12.02 13.68 18.09
CA LYS A 11 10.71 13.97 18.68
C LYS A 11 9.98 12.71 19.16
N ASN A 12 10.57 11.52 18.98
CA ASN A 12 9.90 10.26 19.21
C ASN A 12 10.80 9.30 20.00
N SER A 13 10.40 8.99 21.23
CA SER A 13 11.14 8.12 22.14
C SER A 13 11.33 6.69 21.62
N ASN A 14 10.47 6.24 20.69
CA ASN A 14 10.55 4.90 20.12
C ASN A 14 11.68 4.77 19.08
N ASN A 15 12.31 5.87 18.67
CA ASN A 15 13.40 5.88 17.69
C ASN A 15 14.74 6.24 18.35
N LYS A 16 15.81 5.50 18.00
CA LYS A 16 17.17 5.81 18.50
C LYS A 16 17.80 7.02 17.80
N HIS A 17 17.81 7.04 16.48
CA HIS A 17 18.59 8.02 15.70
C HIS A 17 17.83 8.65 14.54
N PHE A 18 16.98 7.89 13.85
CA PHE A 18 16.24 8.36 12.67
C PHE A 18 14.83 7.80 12.71
N GLN A 19 13.86 8.58 12.25
CA GLN A 19 12.50 8.11 12.00
C GLN A 19 12.25 8.13 10.49
N LEU A 20 12.02 6.93 9.94
CA LEU A 20 11.61 6.74 8.54
C LEU A 20 10.09 6.46 8.47
N TRP A 21 9.61 5.57 9.34
CA TRP A 21 8.21 5.19 9.41
C TRP A 21 7.41 6.13 10.31
N ARG A 22 6.15 6.38 9.93
CA ARG A 22 5.15 6.84 10.88
C ARG A 22 4.83 5.70 11.85
N GLN A 23 4.51 6.02 13.11
CA GLN A 23 4.29 5.01 14.15
C GLN A 23 2.83 4.57 14.28
N ASP A 24 1.91 5.24 13.58
CA ASP A 24 0.52 4.82 13.51
C ASP A 24 0.35 3.75 12.43
N ASN A 25 -0.25 2.62 12.80
CA ASN A 25 -0.89 1.72 11.86
C ASN A 25 -2.39 1.98 11.92
N HIS A 26 -3.06 2.04 10.77
CA HIS A 26 -4.49 2.31 10.68
C HIS A 26 -5.21 1.02 10.24
N PRO A 27 -5.37 0.02 11.14
CA PRO A 27 -6.03 -1.22 10.79
C PRO A 27 -7.51 -0.97 10.54
N ILE A 28 -8.06 -1.62 9.52
CA ILE A 28 -9.48 -1.59 9.21
C ILE A 28 -9.98 -3.02 9.14
N GLU A 29 -10.96 -3.35 9.97
CA GLU A 29 -11.56 -4.67 10.00
C GLU A 29 -12.38 -4.95 8.73
N LEU A 30 -12.26 -6.18 8.22
CA LEU A 30 -12.91 -6.66 7.01
C LEU A 30 -14.05 -7.63 7.38
N PHE A 31 -15.17 -7.09 7.83
CA PHE A 31 -16.27 -7.87 8.42
C PHE A 31 -17.31 -8.39 7.40
N THR A 32 -17.26 -7.96 6.14
CA THR A 32 -18.14 -8.49 5.07
C THR A 32 -17.40 -8.60 3.73
N PRO A 33 -17.85 -9.51 2.83
CA PRO A 33 -17.31 -9.60 1.46
C PRO A 33 -17.40 -8.27 0.69
N LYS A 34 -18.44 -7.47 0.96
CA LYS A 34 -18.60 -6.14 0.35
C LYS A 34 -17.46 -5.20 0.78
N VAL A 35 -17.11 -5.19 2.07
CA VAL A 35 -16.02 -4.37 2.60
C VAL A 35 -14.66 -4.86 2.09
N VAL A 36 -14.46 -6.18 1.99
CA VAL A 36 -13.24 -6.77 1.38
C VAL A 36 -13.07 -6.25 -0.05
N ARG A 37 -14.07 -6.42 -0.92
CA ARG A 37 -14.02 -5.95 -2.31
C ARG A 37 -13.80 -4.44 -2.42
N GLN A 38 -14.42 -3.65 -1.52
CA GLN A 38 -14.18 -2.21 -1.46
C GLN A 38 -12.71 -1.89 -1.17
N LYS A 39 -12.08 -2.59 -0.22
CA LYS A 39 -10.68 -2.34 0.15
C LYS A 39 -9.70 -2.82 -0.91
N ILE A 40 -9.95 -3.97 -1.54
CA ILE A 40 -9.18 -4.45 -2.70
C ILE A 40 -9.20 -3.39 -3.81
N LYS A 41 -10.40 -2.93 -4.21
CA LYS A 41 -10.53 -1.86 -5.21
C LYS A 41 -9.79 -0.59 -4.79
N TYR A 42 -9.91 -0.18 -3.53
CA TYR A 42 -9.20 0.99 -3.02
C TYR A 42 -7.67 0.86 -3.18
N ILE A 43 -7.12 -0.31 -2.82
CA ILE A 43 -5.68 -0.57 -2.91
C ILE A 43 -5.21 -0.54 -4.37
N HIS A 44 -5.93 -1.21 -5.28
CA HIS A 44 -5.58 -1.24 -6.70
C HIS A 44 -5.69 0.13 -7.38
N GLU A 45 -6.63 0.98 -6.95
CA GLU A 45 -6.82 2.34 -7.48
C GLU A 45 -5.81 3.36 -6.93
N ASN A 46 -5.10 3.06 -5.84
CA ASN A 46 -4.18 4.03 -5.22
C ASN A 46 -3.07 4.50 -6.19
N PRO A 47 -2.39 3.62 -6.95
CA PRO A 47 -1.41 4.05 -7.94
C PRO A 47 -1.98 4.96 -9.03
N VAL A 48 -3.24 4.74 -9.44
CA VAL A 48 -3.93 5.57 -10.43
C VAL A 48 -4.25 6.95 -9.85
N LYS A 49 -4.83 6.99 -8.64
CA LYS A 49 -5.13 8.25 -7.94
C LYS A 49 -3.89 9.06 -7.61
N ALA A 50 -2.76 8.38 -7.37
CA ALA A 50 -1.46 9.01 -7.17
C ALA A 50 -0.81 9.52 -8.47
N GLY A 51 -1.38 9.20 -9.64
CA GLY A 51 -0.86 9.60 -10.95
C GLY A 51 0.37 8.81 -11.39
N ILE A 52 0.64 7.65 -10.79
CA ILE A 52 1.82 6.83 -11.11
C ILE A 52 1.58 6.02 -12.39
N VAL A 53 0.36 5.53 -12.58
CA VAL A 53 -0.07 4.75 -13.75
C VAL A 53 -1.46 5.17 -14.20
N SER A 54 -1.80 4.92 -15.47
CA SER A 54 -3.12 5.23 -16.02
C SER A 54 -4.22 4.22 -15.64
N SER A 55 -3.83 2.98 -15.35
CA SER A 55 -4.73 1.86 -15.05
C SER A 55 -4.16 1.02 -13.89
N PRO A 56 -5.00 0.42 -13.02
CA PRO A 56 -4.54 -0.34 -11.87
C PRO A 56 -3.54 -1.47 -12.19
N GLU A 57 -3.83 -2.26 -13.21
CA GLU A 57 -3.07 -3.43 -13.65
C GLU A 57 -1.66 -3.09 -14.17
N HIS A 58 -1.42 -1.82 -14.54
CA HIS A 58 -0.10 -1.37 -14.96
C HIS A 58 0.85 -1.14 -13.78
N TYR A 59 0.36 -1.13 -12.54
CA TYR A 59 1.23 -0.98 -11.38
C TYR A 59 1.89 -2.32 -11.02
N LEU A 60 3.13 -2.46 -11.47
CA LEU A 60 3.93 -3.67 -11.39
C LEU A 60 4.07 -4.28 -9.98
N TYR A 61 4.02 -3.47 -8.92
CA TYR A 61 4.11 -3.93 -7.53
C TYR A 61 2.75 -4.04 -6.84
N SER A 62 1.73 -4.48 -7.57
CA SER A 62 0.38 -4.77 -7.05
C SER A 62 -0.17 -6.04 -7.69
N SER A 63 -1.05 -6.74 -6.96
CA SER A 63 -1.86 -7.85 -7.45
C SER A 63 -2.96 -7.42 -8.43
N ALA A 64 -3.08 -6.14 -8.77
CA ALA A 64 -4.13 -5.65 -9.66
C ALA A 64 -4.16 -6.41 -11.01
N ILE A 65 -3.00 -6.79 -11.54
CA ILE A 65 -2.89 -7.56 -12.78
C ILE A 65 -3.64 -8.91 -12.71
N ASP A 66 -3.51 -9.64 -11.60
CA ASP A 66 -4.20 -10.92 -11.38
C ASP A 66 -5.72 -10.77 -11.24
N TYR A 67 -6.21 -9.59 -10.84
CA TYR A 67 -7.64 -9.31 -10.67
C TYR A 67 -8.33 -8.77 -11.93
N TYR A 68 -7.59 -8.07 -12.80
CA TYR A 68 -8.17 -7.36 -13.95
C TYR A 68 -7.78 -7.97 -15.29
N THR A 69 -6.86 -8.94 -15.31
CA THR A 69 -6.36 -9.57 -16.54
C THR A 69 -6.22 -11.09 -16.36
N GLU A 70 -5.91 -11.79 -17.45
CA GLU A 70 -5.55 -13.22 -17.40
C GLU A 70 -4.03 -13.44 -17.20
N GLN A 71 -3.27 -12.38 -16.95
CA GLN A 71 -1.84 -12.45 -16.72
C GLN A 71 -1.53 -12.66 -15.24
N CYS A 72 -0.43 -13.35 -14.96
CA CYS A 72 0.08 -13.50 -13.61
C CYS A 72 0.99 -12.33 -13.25
N GLY A 73 0.80 -11.79 -12.04
CA GLY A 73 1.69 -10.79 -11.46
C GLY A 73 3.06 -11.34 -11.08
N MET A 74 3.83 -10.53 -10.35
CA MET A 74 5.16 -10.95 -9.89
C MET A 74 5.14 -12.13 -8.92
N LEU A 75 4.02 -12.31 -8.22
CA LEU A 75 3.85 -13.31 -7.18
C LEU A 75 2.57 -14.07 -7.48
N ASP A 76 2.61 -15.38 -7.27
CA ASP A 76 1.42 -16.21 -7.34
C ASP A 76 0.49 -15.86 -6.18
N VAL A 77 -0.76 -15.53 -6.49
CA VAL A 77 -1.76 -15.07 -5.53
C VAL A 77 -3.09 -15.77 -5.75
N ILE A 78 -3.78 -16.03 -4.65
CA ILE A 78 -5.16 -16.54 -4.70
C ILE A 78 -6.11 -15.34 -4.74
N VAL A 79 -6.84 -15.23 -5.84
CA VAL A 79 -7.92 -14.24 -5.98
C VAL A 79 -9.13 -14.69 -5.16
N ILE A 80 -9.63 -13.78 -4.32
CA ILE A 80 -10.73 -13.98 -3.37
C ILE A 80 -11.99 -13.20 -3.73
#